data_AF-A0A553EV64-F1
#
_entry.id   AF-A0A553EV64-F1
#
_cell.length_a   1.000
_cell.length_b   1.000
_cell.length_c   1.000
_cell.angle_alpha   90.00
_cell.angle_beta   90.00
_cell.angle_gamma   90.00
#
_symmetry.space_group_name_H-M   'P 1'
#
loop_
_entity.id
_entity.type
_entity.pdbx_description
1 polymer ?
#
loop_
_entity_poly.entity_id
_entity_poly.type
_entity_poly.pdbx_seq_one_letter_code
_entity_poly.pdbx_strand_id
1 'polypeptide(L)'
;MVAKDRKHNIDWLNHFVGLISVLLGVLIAFGLNSWNESRKEDRVIQTVLVNIQDEMENNLRKLDSTYLANKNLRDFLVELLKVVDDKMDPVKPADSLIGFRQKYADYISDDLESISILIELFELSDVAWTTAGRTNVLSSMDYELVSDLAEIYSIQKRLKSFDNSITKEISNVASAEKDKRAWMKMMKDIDTALTFAAVLKEAYKKKIEDIKN
;
A
#
# COMPACT_ATOMS: atom_id res chain seq x y z
N MET A 1 -8.46 37.26 89.78
CA MET A 1 -8.00 37.41 88.38
C MET A 1 -8.41 36.17 87.62
N VAL A 2 -9.40 36.26 86.72
CA VAL A 2 -9.83 35.13 85.88
C VAL A 2 -9.36 35.42 84.46
N ALA A 3 -8.41 34.63 83.97
CA ALA A 3 -7.95 34.69 82.59
C ALA A 3 -9.07 34.19 81.68
N LYS A 4 -9.57 35.07 80.82
CA LYS A 4 -10.61 34.75 79.84
C LYS A 4 -9.95 34.06 78.64
N ASP A 5 -10.10 32.75 78.58
CA ASP A 5 -9.64 31.92 77.48
C ASP A 5 -10.38 32.32 76.18
N ARG A 6 -9.64 32.87 75.21
CA ARG A 6 -10.20 33.21 73.90
C ARG A 6 -10.22 31.95 73.04
N LYS A 7 -11.38 31.29 72.97
CA LYS A 7 -11.65 30.26 71.96
C LYS A 7 -11.55 30.90 70.56
N HIS A 8 -10.45 30.64 69.85
CA HIS A 8 -10.36 30.91 68.42
C HIS A 8 -11.32 29.96 67.70
N ASN A 9 -12.50 30.46 67.28
CA ASN A 9 -13.35 29.73 66.35
C ASN A 9 -12.64 29.75 65.00
N ILE A 10 -12.02 28.62 64.64
CA ILE A 10 -11.49 28.42 63.29
C ILE A 10 -12.69 28.43 62.35
N ASP A 11 -12.64 29.35 61.38
CA ASP A 11 -13.71 29.55 60.41
C ASP A 11 -13.58 28.47 59.31
N TRP A 12 -13.94 27.23 59.69
CA TRP A 12 -13.76 26.02 58.90
C TRP A 12 -14.45 26.08 57.54
N LEU A 13 -15.56 26.83 57.45
CA LEU A 13 -16.34 26.98 56.22
C LEU A 13 -15.56 27.79 55.17
N ASN A 14 -14.89 28.87 55.60
CA ASN A 14 -14.03 29.67 54.73
C ASN A 14 -12.79 28.89 54.26
N HIS A 15 -12.20 28.07 55.14
CA HIS A 15 -11.08 27.19 54.76
C HIS A 15 -11.50 26.10 53.76
N PHE A 16 -12.70 25.54 53.93
CA PHE A 16 -13.24 24.52 53.02
C PHE A 16 -13.54 25.10 51.62
N VAL A 17 -14.14 26.29 51.55
CA VAL A 17 -14.36 27.00 50.27
C VAL A 17 -13.04 27.30 49.57
N GLY A 18 -12.01 27.73 50.34
CA GLY A 18 -10.66 27.91 49.81
C GLY A 18 -10.06 26.63 49.23
N LEU A 19 -10.20 25.50 49.93
CA LEU A 19 -9.72 24.19 49.47
C LEU A 19 -10.42 23.76 48.17
N ILE A 20 -11.75 23.84 48.11
CA ILE A 20 -12.53 23.49 46.91
C ILE A 20 -12.17 24.38 45.73
N SER A 21 -11.95 25.68 45.95
CA SER A 21 -11.53 26.62 44.92
C SER A 21 -10.17 26.24 44.31
N VAL A 22 -9.19 25.89 45.16
CA VAL A 22 -7.86 25.42 44.71
C VAL A 22 -7.99 24.10 43.94
N LEU A 23 -8.77 23.14 44.44
CA LEU A 23 -8.99 21.85 43.77
C LEU A 23 -9.65 22.04 42.39
N LEU A 24 -10.66 22.89 42.28
CA LEU A 24 -11.29 23.22 41.01
C LEU A 24 -10.31 23.86 40.03
N GLY A 25 -9.47 24.80 40.49
CA GLY A 25 -8.44 25.41 39.66
C GLY A 25 -7.47 24.38 39.07
N VAL A 26 -6.99 23.46 39.91
CA VAL A 26 -6.09 22.37 39.49
C VAL A 26 -6.78 21.41 38.52
N LEU A 27 -8.02 21.00 38.81
CA LEU A 27 -8.78 20.08 37.95
C LEU A 27 -9.07 20.70 36.57
N ILE A 28 -9.44 21.98 36.52
CA ILE A 28 -9.67 22.69 35.25
C ILE A 28 -8.37 22.81 34.45
N ALA A 29 -7.25 23.13 35.10
CA ALA A 29 -5.95 23.23 34.43
C ALA A 29 -5.53 21.90 33.81
N PHE A 30 -5.65 20.80 34.57
CA PHE A 30 -5.39 19.46 34.03
C PHE A 30 -6.35 19.08 32.90
N GLY A 31 -7.65 19.34 33.08
CA GLY A 31 -8.66 19.06 32.06
C GLY A 31 -8.40 19.80 30.75
N LEU A 32 -8.05 21.09 30.80
CA LEU A 32 -7.68 21.89 29.62
C LEU A 32 -6.41 21.36 28.95
N ASN A 33 -5.41 20.97 29.74
CA ASN A 33 -4.18 20.41 29.20
C ASN A 33 -4.42 19.07 28.48
N SER A 34 -5.15 18.14 29.13
CA SER A 34 -5.52 16.85 28.54
C SER A 34 -6.36 17.03 27.27
N TRP A 35 -7.30 17.99 27.26
CA TRP A 35 -8.11 18.28 26.09
C TRP A 35 -7.28 18.81 24.92
N ASN A 36 -6.35 19.73 25.19
CA ASN A 36 -5.45 20.27 24.17
C ASN A 36 -4.50 19.19 23.61
N GLU A 37 -4.00 18.31 24.47
CA GLU A 37 -3.13 17.20 24.08
C GLU A 37 -3.85 16.18 23.19
N SER A 38 -5.06 15.76 23.58
CA SER A 38 -5.92 14.90 22.77
C SER A 38 -6.23 15.53 21.40
N ARG A 39 -6.55 16.83 21.36
CA ARG A 39 -6.77 17.54 20.07
C ARG A 39 -5.53 17.60 19.18
N LYS A 40 -4.33 17.65 19.75
CA LYS A 40 -3.09 17.61 18.97
C LYS A 40 -2.85 16.22 18.42
N GLU A 41 -3.05 15.19 19.24
CA GLU A 41 -2.95 13.79 18.84
C GLU A 41 -3.94 13.46 17.70
N ASP A 42 -5.21 13.86 17.83
CA ASP A 42 -6.21 13.70 16.77
C ASP A 42 -5.77 14.32 15.45
N ARG A 43 -5.20 15.54 15.47
CA ARG A 43 -4.72 16.21 14.25
C ARG A 43 -3.58 15.45 13.57
N VAL A 44 -2.67 14.87 14.37
CA VAL A 44 -1.56 14.07 13.84
C VAL A 44 -2.10 12.79 13.21
N ILE A 45 -3.04 12.10 13.87
CA ILE A 45 -3.72 10.91 13.33
C ILE A 45 -4.40 11.25 11.99
N GLN A 46 -5.20 12.31 11.95
CA GLN A 46 -5.90 12.74 10.73
C GLN A 46 -4.93 13.07 9.59
N THR A 47 -3.83 13.77 9.88
CA THR A 47 -2.79 14.06 8.88
C THR A 47 -2.19 12.77 8.31
N VAL A 48 -1.95 11.78 9.16
CA VAL A 48 -1.38 10.49 8.73
C VAL A 48 -2.38 9.70 7.91
N LEU A 49 -3.67 9.68 8.29
CA LEU A 49 -4.72 9.00 7.53
C LEU A 49 -4.90 9.61 6.15
N VAL A 50 -4.89 10.94 6.03
CA VAL A 50 -4.92 11.63 4.73
C VAL A 50 -3.71 11.25 3.88
N ASN A 51 -2.50 11.26 4.45
CA ASN A 51 -1.30 10.85 3.71
C ASN A 51 -1.35 9.39 3.25
N ILE A 52 -1.87 8.48 4.08
CA ILE A 52 -2.03 7.07 3.73
C ILE A 52 -3.09 6.92 2.63
N GLN A 53 -4.19 7.65 2.73
CA GLN A 53 -5.25 7.66 1.73
C GLN A 53 -4.73 8.16 0.37
N ASP A 54 -4.05 9.31 0.36
CA ASP A 54 -3.44 9.88 -0.84
C ASP A 54 -2.41 8.93 -1.45
N GLU A 55 -1.59 8.26 -0.63
CA GLU A 55 -0.64 7.23 -1.07
C GLU A 55 -1.38 6.05 -1.72
N MET A 56 -2.46 5.55 -1.11
CA MET A 56 -3.27 4.46 -1.67
C MET A 56 -3.97 4.85 -2.98
N GLU A 57 -4.51 6.06 -3.09
CA GLU A 57 -5.13 6.55 -4.33
C GLU A 57 -4.10 6.67 -5.46
N ASN A 58 -2.91 7.19 -5.15
CA ASN A 58 -1.79 7.26 -6.10
C ASN A 58 -1.32 5.87 -6.52
N ASN A 59 -1.15 4.96 -5.56
CA ASN A 59 -0.75 3.59 -5.81
C ASN A 59 -1.80 2.84 -6.63
N LEU A 60 -3.09 3.04 -6.37
CA LEU A 60 -4.18 2.42 -7.13
C LEU A 60 -4.13 2.83 -8.61
N ARG A 61 -3.91 4.13 -8.90
CA ARG A 61 -3.78 4.62 -10.29
C ARG A 61 -2.61 3.98 -11.02
N LYS A 62 -1.44 3.90 -10.38
CA LYS A 62 -0.26 3.22 -10.95
C LYS A 62 -0.50 1.73 -11.14
N LEU A 63 -1.08 1.08 -10.13
CA LEU A 63 -1.40 -0.33 -10.14
C LEU A 63 -2.38 -0.67 -11.27
N ASP A 64 -3.35 0.20 -11.55
CA ASP A 64 -4.30 0.03 -12.66
C ASP A 64 -3.61 0.05 -14.03
N SER A 65 -2.75 1.03 -14.30
CA SER A 65 -2.04 1.13 -15.57
C SER A 65 -1.07 -0.05 -15.76
N THR A 66 -0.26 -0.34 -14.74
CA THR A 66 0.74 -1.41 -14.79
C THR A 66 0.10 -2.79 -14.88
N TYR A 67 -1.01 -3.00 -14.17
CA TYR A 67 -1.80 -4.24 -14.30
C TYR A 67 -2.27 -4.45 -15.74
N LEU A 68 -2.79 -3.41 -16.39
CA LEU A 68 -3.30 -3.52 -17.76
C LEU A 68 -2.18 -3.79 -18.76
N ALA A 69 -1.05 -3.07 -18.65
CA ALA A 69 0.12 -3.28 -19.49
C ALA A 69 0.65 -4.72 -19.36
N ASN A 70 0.88 -5.18 -18.13
CA ASN A 70 1.38 -6.53 -17.87
C ASN A 70 0.37 -7.62 -18.27
N LYS A 71 -0.94 -7.38 -18.14
CA LYS A 71 -1.98 -8.30 -18.62
C LYS A 71 -1.95 -8.44 -20.15
N ASN A 72 -1.80 -7.34 -20.88
CA ASN A 72 -1.72 -7.38 -22.34
C ASN A 72 -0.47 -8.13 -22.81
N LEU A 73 0.68 -7.88 -22.16
CA LEU A 73 1.92 -8.62 -22.41
C LEU A 73 1.73 -10.12 -22.14
N ARG A 74 1.12 -10.46 -21.00
CA ARG A 74 0.80 -11.85 -20.63
C ARG A 74 -0.02 -12.52 -21.72
N ASP A 75 -1.08 -11.86 -22.20
CA ASP A 75 -1.97 -12.42 -23.23
C ASP A 75 -1.24 -12.62 -24.56
N PHE A 76 -0.37 -11.69 -24.95
CA PHE A 76 0.55 -11.86 -26.08
C PHE A 76 1.43 -13.10 -25.91
N LEU A 77 2.11 -13.24 -24.78
CA LEU A 77 3.02 -14.36 -24.51
C LEU A 77 2.30 -15.71 -24.49
N VAL A 78 1.07 -15.78 -23.97
CA VAL A 78 0.24 -17.01 -24.04
C VAL A 78 -0.06 -17.39 -25.49
N GLU A 79 -0.41 -16.42 -26.34
CA GLU A 79 -0.69 -16.70 -27.74
C GLU A 79 0.58 -17.06 -28.52
N LEU A 80 1.71 -16.39 -28.22
CA LEU A 80 3.03 -16.72 -28.77
C LEU A 80 3.41 -18.17 -28.48
N LEU A 81 3.30 -18.60 -27.22
CA LEU A 81 3.68 -19.97 -26.80
C LEU A 81 2.85 -21.08 -27.46
N LYS A 82 1.70 -20.76 -28.05
CA LYS A 82 0.87 -21.70 -28.82
C LYS A 82 1.34 -21.87 -30.27
N VAL A 83 2.11 -20.92 -30.79
CA VAL A 83 2.55 -20.90 -32.20
C VAL A 83 4.05 -21.19 -32.37
N VAL A 84 4.78 -21.39 -31.28
CA VAL A 84 6.20 -21.74 -31.27
C VAL A 84 6.46 -23.12 -30.61
N ASP A 85 7.51 -23.79 -31.07
CA ASP A 85 7.98 -25.06 -30.52
C ASP A 85 8.82 -24.85 -29.24
N ASP A 86 9.45 -25.92 -28.74
CA ASP A 86 10.27 -25.85 -27.52
C ASP A 86 11.54 -25.00 -27.67
N LYS A 87 11.98 -24.77 -28.91
CA LYS A 87 13.14 -23.93 -29.26
C LYS A 87 12.74 -22.51 -29.63
N MET A 88 11.47 -22.15 -29.41
CA MET A 88 10.88 -20.88 -29.83
C MET A 88 10.83 -20.67 -31.36
N ASP A 89 10.97 -21.75 -32.14
CA ASP A 89 10.85 -21.69 -33.60
C ASP A 89 9.35 -21.75 -34.01
N PRO A 90 8.89 -21.01 -35.02
CA PRO A 90 7.50 -21.03 -35.46
C PRO A 90 7.05 -22.42 -35.92
N VAL A 91 5.95 -22.94 -35.34
CA VAL A 91 5.38 -24.25 -35.71
C VAL A 91 4.57 -24.17 -37.01
N LYS A 92 4.11 -22.97 -37.38
CA LYS A 92 3.27 -22.74 -38.56
C LYS A 92 3.96 -21.86 -39.61
N PRO A 93 3.62 -22.00 -40.91
CA PRO A 93 4.14 -21.13 -41.95
C PRO A 93 3.84 -19.65 -41.69
N ALA A 94 4.74 -18.76 -42.13
CA ALA A 94 4.64 -17.32 -41.89
C ALA A 94 3.28 -16.71 -42.30
N ASP A 95 2.72 -17.16 -43.43
CA ASP A 95 1.43 -16.68 -43.95
C ASP A 95 0.25 -16.97 -43.01
N SER A 96 0.35 -18.04 -42.22
CA SER A 96 -0.69 -18.41 -41.25
C SER A 96 -0.62 -17.62 -39.94
N LEU A 97 0.44 -16.82 -39.74
CA LEU A 97 0.66 -15.99 -38.55
C LEU A 97 0.31 -14.51 -38.78
N ILE A 98 -0.15 -14.12 -39.98
CA ILE A 98 -0.49 -12.72 -40.32
C ILE A 98 -1.47 -12.10 -39.32
N GLY A 99 -2.54 -12.81 -38.97
CA GLY A 99 -3.53 -12.30 -38.01
C GLY A 99 -2.98 -12.13 -36.59
N PHE A 100 -2.08 -13.03 -36.16
CA PHE A 100 -1.37 -12.90 -34.89
C PHE A 100 -0.44 -11.68 -34.90
N ARG A 101 0.31 -11.49 -36.00
CA ARG A 101 1.22 -10.34 -36.18
C ARG A 101 0.47 -9.02 -36.14
N GLN A 102 -0.64 -8.90 -36.86
CA GLN A 102 -1.46 -7.68 -36.87
C GLN A 102 -2.03 -7.35 -35.49
N LYS A 103 -2.45 -8.37 -34.73
CA LYS A 103 -3.02 -8.19 -33.39
C LYS A 103 -1.98 -7.73 -32.37
N TYR A 104 -0.71 -8.12 -32.53
CA TYR A 104 0.37 -7.86 -31.58
C TYR A 104 1.52 -7.07 -32.21
N ALA A 105 1.20 -6.16 -33.13
CA ALA A 105 2.20 -5.34 -33.81
C ALA A 105 3.08 -4.53 -32.85
N ASP A 106 2.53 -4.13 -31.69
CA ASP A 106 3.28 -3.40 -30.65
C ASP A 106 4.40 -4.24 -29.99
N TYR A 107 4.39 -5.57 -30.13
CA TYR A 107 5.35 -6.48 -29.49
C TYR A 107 6.31 -7.16 -30.47
N ILE A 108 6.08 -7.05 -31.78
CA ILE A 108 6.85 -7.75 -32.80
C ILE A 108 7.47 -6.72 -33.73
N SER A 109 8.78 -6.80 -33.99
CA SER A 109 9.43 -5.88 -34.94
C SER A 109 8.88 -6.02 -36.36
N ASP A 110 8.99 -4.96 -37.15
CA ASP A 110 8.54 -4.91 -38.55
C ASP A 110 9.19 -5.99 -39.43
N ASP A 111 10.43 -6.38 -39.10
CA ASP A 111 11.19 -7.46 -39.76
C ASP A 111 10.84 -8.86 -39.24
N LEU A 112 10.04 -8.94 -38.17
CA LEU A 112 9.51 -10.16 -37.58
C LEU A 112 10.57 -11.12 -37.04
N GLU A 113 11.80 -10.63 -36.87
CA GLU A 113 12.93 -11.39 -36.33
C GLU A 113 13.12 -11.19 -34.83
N SER A 114 12.50 -10.15 -34.24
CA SER A 114 12.65 -9.84 -32.83
C SER A 114 11.31 -9.60 -32.12
N ILE A 115 11.25 -10.02 -30.86
CA ILE A 115 10.12 -9.80 -29.96
C ILE A 115 10.55 -8.78 -28.92
N SER A 116 9.81 -7.69 -28.82
CA SER A 116 10.02 -6.65 -27.83
C SER A 116 9.15 -6.90 -26.62
N ILE A 117 9.78 -7.01 -25.46
CA ILE A 117 9.10 -7.25 -24.19
C ILE A 117 9.44 -6.13 -23.24
N LEU A 118 8.41 -5.37 -22.90
CA LEU A 118 8.46 -4.38 -21.85
C LEU A 118 7.58 -4.86 -20.71
N ILE A 119 8.21 -5.25 -19.59
CA ILE A 119 7.49 -5.52 -18.36
C ILE A 119 7.55 -4.27 -17.49
N GLU A 120 6.38 -3.80 -17.06
CA GLU A 120 6.28 -2.69 -16.12
C GLU A 120 6.33 -3.20 -14.68
N LEU A 121 7.19 -2.61 -13.85
CA LEU A 121 7.27 -2.91 -12.43
C LEU A 121 6.22 -2.10 -11.66
N PHE A 122 5.72 -2.64 -10.55
CA PHE A 122 4.57 -2.03 -9.87
C PHE A 122 4.89 -0.76 -9.06
N GLU A 123 6.16 -0.46 -8.76
CA GLU A 123 6.68 0.82 -8.21
C GLU A 123 5.76 1.57 -7.20
N LEU A 124 5.15 0.82 -6.28
CA LEU A 124 4.21 1.37 -5.30
C LEU A 124 4.92 2.06 -4.14
N SER A 125 4.37 3.14 -3.60
CA SER A 125 4.92 3.85 -2.43
C SER A 125 4.44 3.21 -1.11
N ASP A 126 5.29 3.20 -0.10
CA ASP A 126 4.95 2.84 1.30
C ASP A 126 5.50 3.88 2.29
N VAL A 127 5.74 5.10 1.82
CA VAL A 127 6.37 6.17 2.59
C VAL A 127 5.44 6.65 3.70
N ALA A 128 4.16 6.84 3.40
CA ALA A 128 3.18 7.28 4.40
C ALA A 128 3.03 6.23 5.52
N TRP A 129 2.84 4.96 5.14
CA TRP A 129 2.75 3.84 6.08
C TRP A 129 4.02 3.67 6.93
N THR A 130 5.19 3.68 6.30
CA THR A 130 6.47 3.53 6.99
C THR A 130 6.72 4.69 7.96
N THR A 131 6.36 5.91 7.56
CA THR A 131 6.50 7.10 8.40
C THR A 131 5.57 7.01 9.61
N ALA A 132 4.32 6.59 9.41
CA ALA A 132 3.38 6.38 10.51
C ALA A 132 3.91 5.37 11.54
N GLY A 133 4.47 4.24 11.08
CA GLY A 133 5.09 3.26 11.97
C GLY A 133 6.29 3.79 12.75
N ARG A 134 7.04 4.74 12.17
CA ARG A 134 8.23 5.35 12.81
C ARG A 134 7.90 6.46 13.80
N THR A 135 6.80 7.17 13.62
CA THR A 135 6.39 8.27 14.50
C THR A 135 5.60 7.80 15.73
N ASN A 136 5.41 6.48 15.88
CA ASN A 136 4.58 5.86 16.93
C ASN A 136 3.10 6.30 16.89
N VAL A 137 2.64 7.02 15.86
CA VAL A 137 1.24 7.45 15.76
C VAL A 137 0.28 6.26 15.68
N LEU A 138 0.75 5.12 15.17
CA LEU A 138 -0.05 3.89 15.07
C LEU A 138 -0.51 3.37 16.43
N SER A 139 0.23 3.62 17.52
CA SER A 139 -0.19 3.16 18.86
C SER A 139 -1.41 3.90 19.40
N SER A 140 -1.71 5.07 18.82
CA SER A 140 -2.83 5.92 19.20
C SER A 140 -4.04 5.78 18.26
N MET A 141 -3.90 4.96 17.20
CA MET A 141 -4.97 4.66 16.26
C MET A 141 -5.79 3.46 16.73
N ASP A 142 -7.00 3.36 16.20
CA ASP A 142 -7.82 2.17 16.37
C ASP A 142 -7.10 0.92 15.83
N TYR A 143 -7.13 -0.16 16.63
CA TYR A 143 -6.39 -1.39 16.31
C TYR A 143 -6.90 -2.06 15.03
N GLU A 144 -8.21 -2.08 14.79
CA GLU A 144 -8.80 -2.69 13.61
C GLU A 144 -8.36 -1.95 12.35
N LEU A 145 -8.36 -0.62 12.39
CA LEU A 145 -7.84 0.22 11.31
C LEU A 145 -6.36 -0.06 11.02
N VAL A 146 -5.51 -0.12 12.06
CA VAL A 146 -4.07 -0.40 11.90
C VAL A 146 -3.84 -1.80 11.34
N SER A 147 -4.61 -2.79 11.81
CA SER A 147 -4.53 -4.17 11.35
C SER A 147 -4.87 -4.29 9.87
N ASP A 148 -5.98 -3.65 9.44
CA ASP A 148 -6.40 -3.66 8.04
C ASP A 148 -5.36 -3.01 7.12
N LEU A 149 -4.82 -1.86 7.53
CA LEU A 149 -3.76 -1.19 6.77
C LEU A 149 -2.51 -2.06 6.70
N ALA A 150 -2.11 -2.69 7.81
CA ALA A 150 -0.95 -3.58 7.84
C ALA A 150 -1.10 -4.76 6.87
N GLU A 151 -2.30 -5.34 6.76
CA GLU A 151 -2.59 -6.41 5.79
C GLU A 151 -2.40 -5.92 4.35
N ILE A 152 -2.98 -4.77 4.01
CA ILE A 152 -2.86 -4.15 2.66
C ILE A 152 -1.39 -3.92 2.29
N TYR A 153 -0.62 -3.29 3.18
CA TYR A 153 0.81 -3.03 2.92
C TYR A 153 1.64 -4.32 2.90
N SER A 154 1.21 -5.38 3.57
CA SER A 154 1.85 -6.70 3.46
C SER A 154 1.65 -7.32 2.07
N ILE A 155 0.46 -7.16 1.47
CA ILE A 155 0.16 -7.61 0.11
C ILE A 155 0.99 -6.80 -0.89
N GLN A 156 1.05 -5.48 -0.74
CA GLN A 156 1.92 -4.62 -1.53
C GLN A 156 3.39 -5.08 -1.48
N LYS A 157 3.91 -5.36 -0.28
CA LYS A 157 5.29 -5.82 -0.12
C LYS A 157 5.55 -7.15 -0.84
N ARG A 158 4.58 -8.07 -0.82
CA ARG A 158 4.64 -9.32 -1.59
C ARG A 158 4.63 -9.04 -3.09
N LEU A 159 3.78 -8.14 -3.58
CA LEU A 159 3.75 -7.74 -4.98
C LEU A 159 5.11 -7.17 -5.42
N LYS A 160 5.69 -6.23 -4.68
CA LYS A 160 7.04 -5.69 -4.94
C LYS A 160 8.13 -6.77 -4.96
N SER A 161 7.98 -7.86 -4.20
CA SER A 161 8.95 -8.96 -4.24
C SER A 161 8.94 -9.72 -5.57
N PHE A 162 7.81 -9.72 -6.29
CA PHE A 162 7.74 -10.28 -7.63
C PHE A 162 8.47 -9.43 -8.67
N ASP A 163 8.57 -8.11 -8.50
CA ASP A 163 9.39 -7.26 -9.39
C ASP A 163 10.84 -7.77 -9.43
N ASN A 164 11.37 -8.19 -8.29
CA ASN A 164 12.71 -8.79 -8.20
C ASN A 164 12.78 -10.18 -8.88
N SER A 165 11.74 -11.02 -8.71
CA SER A 165 11.68 -12.33 -9.36
C SER A 165 11.63 -12.18 -10.87
N ILE A 166 10.74 -11.32 -11.36
CA ILE A 166 10.57 -11.04 -12.79
C ILE A 166 11.85 -10.48 -13.38
N THR A 167 12.51 -9.52 -12.72
CA THR A 167 13.79 -8.97 -13.18
C THR A 167 14.85 -10.07 -13.36
N LYS A 168 14.90 -11.04 -12.43
CA LYS A 168 15.81 -12.19 -12.54
C LYS A 168 15.43 -13.12 -13.70
N GLU A 169 14.14 -13.40 -13.87
CA GLU A 169 13.68 -14.27 -14.97
C GLU A 169 13.85 -13.61 -16.34
N ILE A 170 13.74 -12.29 -16.47
CA ILE A 170 14.07 -11.56 -17.71
C ILE A 170 15.51 -11.85 -18.12
N SER A 171 16.46 -11.78 -17.19
CA SER A 171 17.87 -12.13 -17.48
C SER A 171 18.05 -13.59 -17.90
N ASN A 172 17.25 -14.50 -17.35
CA ASN A 172 17.28 -15.91 -17.75
C ASN A 172 16.71 -16.09 -19.16
N VAL A 173 15.60 -15.43 -19.48
CA VAL A 173 14.98 -15.49 -20.82
C VAL A 173 15.90 -14.87 -21.87
N ALA A 174 16.53 -13.73 -21.58
CA ALA A 174 17.48 -13.08 -22.47
C ALA A 174 18.72 -13.94 -22.74
N SER A 175 19.19 -14.72 -21.75
CA SER A 175 20.35 -15.62 -21.94
C SER A 175 19.98 -16.98 -22.53
N ALA A 176 18.71 -17.39 -22.42
CA ALA A 176 18.19 -18.67 -22.89
C ALA A 176 17.18 -18.48 -24.03
N GLU A 177 17.39 -17.49 -24.92
CA GLU A 177 16.48 -17.02 -26.00
C GLU A 177 15.61 -18.09 -26.69
N LYS A 178 16.11 -19.34 -26.75
CA LYS A 178 15.47 -20.50 -27.39
C LYS A 178 15.04 -21.62 -26.43
N ASP A 179 14.72 -21.33 -25.16
CA ASP A 179 14.13 -22.32 -24.24
C ASP A 179 12.73 -21.90 -23.79
N LYS A 180 11.72 -22.55 -24.36
CA LYS A 180 10.30 -22.35 -24.01
C LYS A 180 10.02 -22.48 -22.51
N ARG A 181 10.81 -23.25 -21.75
CA ARG A 181 10.63 -23.41 -20.30
C ARG A 181 10.98 -22.14 -19.53
N ALA A 182 11.99 -21.39 -19.97
CA ALA A 182 12.33 -20.10 -19.37
C ALA A 182 11.16 -19.12 -19.52
N TRP A 183 10.58 -19.07 -20.72
CA TRP A 183 9.38 -18.30 -21.03
C TRP A 183 8.16 -18.68 -20.19
N MET A 184 7.88 -19.98 -20.05
CA MET A 184 6.78 -20.48 -19.22
C MET A 184 6.96 -20.13 -17.73
N LYS A 185 8.20 -20.13 -17.24
CA LYS A 185 8.50 -19.76 -15.86
C LYS A 185 8.27 -18.26 -15.62
N MET A 186 8.77 -17.39 -16.50
CA MET A 186 8.50 -15.95 -16.45
C MET A 186 6.99 -15.66 -16.50
N MET A 187 6.27 -16.37 -17.37
CA MET A 187 4.80 -16.27 -17.46
C MET A 187 4.08 -16.60 -16.17
N LYS A 188 4.53 -17.64 -15.44
CA LYS A 188 3.97 -18.00 -14.14
C LYS A 188 4.18 -16.89 -13.11
N ASP A 189 5.34 -16.24 -13.12
CA ASP A 189 5.65 -15.13 -12.22
C ASP A 189 4.78 -13.92 -12.54
N ILE A 190 4.57 -13.59 -13.83
CA ILE A 190 3.64 -12.55 -14.27
C ILE A 190 2.21 -12.85 -13.84
N ASP A 191 1.72 -14.08 -14.05
CA ASP A 191 0.36 -14.49 -13.64
C ASP A 191 0.15 -14.36 -12.13
N THR A 192 1.18 -14.72 -11.36
CA THR A 192 1.15 -14.58 -9.91
C THR A 192 1.11 -13.11 -9.51
N ALA A 193 1.97 -12.27 -10.09
CA ALA A 193 1.99 -10.83 -9.83
C ALA A 193 0.65 -10.15 -10.19
N LEU A 194 0.05 -10.50 -11.34
CA LEU A 194 -1.26 -10.01 -11.75
C LEU A 194 -2.36 -10.41 -10.75
N THR A 195 -2.30 -11.63 -10.22
CA THR A 195 -3.26 -12.09 -9.19
C THR A 195 -3.14 -11.25 -7.91
N PHE A 196 -1.93 -11.01 -7.42
CA PHE A 196 -1.70 -10.14 -6.26
C PHE A 196 -2.12 -8.70 -6.52
N ALA A 197 -1.84 -8.18 -7.71
CA ALA A 197 -2.25 -6.84 -8.12
C ALA A 197 -3.78 -6.70 -8.13
N ALA A 198 -4.52 -7.70 -8.63
CA ALA A 198 -5.99 -7.68 -8.60
C ALA A 198 -6.54 -7.66 -7.17
N VAL A 199 -6.00 -8.48 -6.27
CA VAL A 199 -6.39 -8.48 -4.84
C VAL A 199 -6.09 -7.13 -4.18
N LEU A 200 -4.90 -6.59 -4.42
CA LEU A 200 -4.47 -5.31 -3.85
C LEU A 200 -5.34 -4.14 -4.35
N LYS A 201 -5.74 -4.14 -5.62
CA LYS A 201 -6.65 -3.13 -6.18
C LYS A 201 -7.98 -3.09 -5.44
N GLU A 202 -8.60 -4.24 -5.22
CA GLU A 202 -9.88 -4.30 -4.50
C GLU A 202 -9.72 -3.92 -3.03
N ALA A 203 -8.61 -4.31 -2.39
CA ALA A 203 -8.31 -3.90 -1.02
C ALA A 203 -8.12 -2.37 -0.90
N TYR A 204 -7.43 -1.74 -1.85
CA TYR A 204 -7.29 -0.28 -1.91
C TYR A 204 -8.62 0.42 -2.09
N LYS A 205 -9.43 0.02 -3.09
CA LYS A 205 -10.74 0.64 -3.34
C LYS A 205 -11.62 0.61 -2.09
N LYS A 206 -11.73 -0.57 -1.46
CA LYS A 206 -12.51 -0.73 -0.24
C LYS A 206 -11.99 0.17 0.88
N LYS A 207 -10.68 0.15 1.17
CA LYS A 207 -10.13 0.91 2.30
C LYS A 207 -10.17 2.42 2.07
N ILE A 208 -9.99 2.89 0.84
CA ILE A 208 -10.13 4.31 0.49
C ILE A 208 -11.58 4.78 0.74
N GLU A 209 -12.57 3.95 0.42
CA GLU A 209 -13.99 4.24 0.68
C GLU A 209 -14.30 4.24 2.19
N ASP A 210 -13.78 3.27 2.94
CA ASP A 210 -13.94 3.20 4.41
C ASP A 210 -13.37 4.46 5.10
N ILE A 211 -12.24 5.01 4.63
CA ILE A 211 -11.61 6.21 5.24
C ILE A 211 -12.38 7.50 4.90
N LYS A 212 -13.19 7.53 3.84
CA LYS A 212 -13.98 8.71 3.45
C LYS A 212 -15.27 8.89 4.27
N ASN A 213 -15.76 7.81 4.88
CA ASN A 213 -17.02 7.78 5.63
C ASN A 213 -16.77 7.90 7.14
#